data_AF-A0A517XLV3-F1
#
_entry.id   AF-A0A517XLV3-F1
#
_cell.length_a   1.000
_cell.length_b   1.000
_cell.length_c   1.000
_cell.angle_alpha   90.00
_cell.angle_beta   90.00
_cell.angle_gamma   90.00
#
_symmetry.space_group_name_H-M   'P 1'
#
loop_
_entity.id
_entity.type
_entity.pdbx_description
1 polymer ?
#
loop_
_entity_poly.entity_id
_entity_poly.type
_entity_poly.pdbx_seq_one_letter_code
_entity_poly.pdbx_strand_id
1 'polypeptide(L)'
;MPDDPPRLLGTYSTPAFKYGDAVMCEVRGEVLITGLTCARIPWPVGKRPASQGRALVVYAGLAAAVRRESSAAVCFYWGVTAQTVSKWRKALGVGQMTQGTALLKSEALRESEAMAAARERGWAKARDPERVRKIREAKLGKPRPDHVIDAMRQARLGATASDETRRKLSEAKKGKPRAPRKEWAEWELALLGELPDAEVAKRTGRSYASVASMRRKVGREPSDR
;
A
#
# COMPACT_ATOMS: atom_id res chain seq x y z
N MET A 1 20.45 6.59 -26.81
CA MET A 1 20.52 6.09 -25.42
C MET A 1 19.67 7.05 -24.61
N PRO A 2 18.82 6.60 -23.66
CA PRO A 2 18.09 7.55 -22.82
C PRO A 2 19.11 8.51 -22.17
N ASP A 3 18.79 9.80 -22.15
CA ASP A 3 19.70 10.85 -21.68
C ASP A 3 19.97 10.75 -20.17
N ASP A 4 19.11 10.07 -19.42
CA ASP A 4 19.25 9.85 -17.98
C ASP A 4 19.96 8.53 -17.63
N PRO A 5 20.88 8.56 -16.64
CA PRO A 5 21.54 7.36 -16.16
C PRO A 5 20.51 6.40 -15.51
N PRO A 6 20.56 5.09 -15.82
CA PRO A 6 19.67 4.11 -15.21
C PRO A 6 19.85 4.09 -13.69
N ARG A 7 18.75 4.06 -12.94
CA ARG A 7 18.78 4.05 -11.47
C ARG A 7 19.49 2.80 -10.92
N LEU A 8 20.40 3.00 -9.96
CA LEU A 8 20.92 1.94 -9.09
C LEU A 8 20.06 1.81 -7.84
N LEU A 9 19.79 0.57 -7.44
CA LEU A 9 19.07 0.26 -6.19
C LEU A 9 20.02 0.20 -4.99
N GLY A 10 21.26 -0.24 -5.21
CA GLY A 10 22.33 -0.27 -4.22
C GLY A 10 23.35 0.84 -4.39
N THR A 11 24.22 0.97 -3.40
CA THR A 11 25.41 1.83 -3.45
C THR A 11 26.63 0.94 -3.70
N TYR A 12 27.44 1.29 -4.68
CA TYR A 12 28.60 0.49 -5.08
C TYR A 12 29.83 1.37 -5.21
N SER A 13 30.95 0.92 -4.65
CA SER A 13 32.26 1.56 -4.77
C SER A 13 33.31 0.53 -5.17
N THR A 14 34.34 1.01 -5.86
CA THR A 14 35.51 0.19 -6.19
C THR A 14 36.16 -0.32 -4.90
N PRO A 15 36.35 -1.64 -4.75
CA PRO A 15 37.03 -2.18 -3.58
C PRO A 15 38.49 -1.72 -3.55
N ALA A 16 39.08 -1.61 -2.36
CA ALA A 16 40.51 -1.39 -2.22
C ALA A 16 41.27 -2.68 -2.59
N PHE A 17 42.33 -2.56 -3.39
CA PHE A 17 43.19 -3.68 -3.81
C PHE A 17 44.60 -3.19 -4.17
N LYS A 18 45.54 -4.13 -4.28
CA LYS A 18 46.87 -3.94 -4.87
C LYS A 18 46.99 -4.75 -6.16
N TYR A 19 47.80 -4.25 -7.08
CA TYR A 19 48.13 -5.01 -8.28
C TYR A 19 48.92 -6.27 -7.90
N GLY A 20 48.51 -7.41 -8.44
CA GLY A 20 49.03 -8.73 -8.09
C GLY A 20 48.19 -9.50 -7.08
N ASP A 21 47.23 -8.86 -6.40
CA ASP A 21 46.38 -9.55 -5.43
C ASP A 21 45.59 -10.70 -6.07
N ALA A 22 45.60 -11.86 -5.42
CA ALA A 22 44.77 -13.01 -5.77
C ALA A 22 43.38 -12.84 -5.13
N VAL A 23 42.35 -12.78 -5.97
CA VAL A 23 40.96 -12.61 -5.55
C VAL A 23 40.07 -13.67 -6.18
N MET A 24 39.01 -14.04 -5.47
CA MET A 24 38.03 -15.01 -5.97
C MET A 24 36.99 -14.32 -6.85
N CYS A 25 37.06 -14.56 -8.16
CA CYS A 25 36.02 -14.15 -9.09
C CYS A 25 34.90 -15.18 -9.09
N GLU A 26 33.70 -14.78 -8.72
CA GLU A 26 32.54 -15.69 -8.61
C GLU A 26 32.12 -16.33 -9.93
N VAL A 27 32.61 -15.83 -11.07
CA VAL A 27 32.38 -16.40 -12.41
C VAL A 27 33.59 -17.18 -12.94
N ARG A 28 34.81 -16.76 -12.59
CA ARG A 28 36.04 -17.25 -13.22
C ARG A 28 36.95 -18.06 -12.30
N GLY A 29 36.65 -18.14 -11.01
CA GLY A 29 37.54 -18.70 -9.99
C GLY A 29 38.64 -17.71 -9.59
N GLU A 30 39.76 -18.23 -9.13
CA GLU A 30 40.91 -17.41 -8.69
C GLU A 30 41.54 -16.62 -9.84
N VAL A 31 41.73 -15.32 -9.63
CA VAL A 31 42.36 -14.42 -10.60
C VAL A 31 43.28 -13.43 -9.90
N LEU A 32 44.35 -13.03 -10.57
CA LEU A 32 45.26 -11.99 -10.11
C LEU A 32 44.83 -10.64 -10.70
N ILE A 33 44.73 -9.61 -9.86
CA ILE A 33 44.38 -8.26 -10.33
C ILE A 33 45.56 -7.64 -11.08
N THR A 34 45.29 -7.20 -12.31
CA THR A 34 46.32 -6.67 -13.23
C THR A 34 45.99 -5.31 -13.82
N GLY A 35 44.81 -4.77 -13.54
CA GLY A 35 44.36 -3.52 -14.11
C GLY A 35 43.07 -3.03 -13.47
N LEU A 36 42.64 -1.85 -13.90
CA LEU A 36 41.40 -1.20 -13.49
C LEU A 36 40.68 -0.72 -14.76
N THR A 37 39.36 -0.85 -14.81
CA THR A 37 38.57 -0.30 -15.93
C THR A 37 38.44 1.22 -15.84
N CYS A 38 38.28 1.87 -16.99
CA CYS A 38 37.91 3.29 -17.11
C CYS A 38 36.38 3.51 -17.13
N ALA A 39 35.62 2.62 -16.49
CA ALA A 39 34.16 2.75 -16.41
C ALA A 39 33.74 3.79 -15.36
N ARG A 40 32.46 4.18 -15.34
CA ARG A 40 31.92 5.16 -14.37
C ARG A 40 32.12 4.71 -12.93
N ILE A 41 31.98 3.41 -12.68
CA ILE A 41 32.49 2.75 -11.48
C ILE A 41 33.69 1.92 -11.93
N PRO A 42 34.93 2.43 -11.72
CA PRO A 42 36.14 1.70 -12.03
C PRO A 42 36.14 0.36 -11.30
N TRP A 43 36.59 -0.71 -11.96
CA TRP A 43 36.56 -2.03 -11.36
C TRP A 43 37.79 -2.87 -11.70
N PRO A 44 38.28 -3.71 -10.78
CA PRO A 44 39.44 -4.55 -11.03
C PRO A 44 39.29 -5.46 -12.25
N VAL A 45 40.36 -5.54 -13.03
CA VAL A 45 40.53 -6.46 -14.15
C VAL A 45 41.55 -7.51 -13.76
N GLY A 46 41.15 -8.78 -13.88
CA GLY A 46 41.98 -9.91 -13.49
C GLY A 46 42.31 -10.85 -14.63
N LYS A 47 43.46 -11.53 -14.50
CA LYS A 47 43.86 -12.65 -15.34
C LYS A 47 43.97 -13.93 -14.49
N ARG A 48 43.72 -15.09 -15.09
CA ARG A 48 44.00 -16.37 -14.40
C ARG A 48 45.52 -16.62 -14.43
N PRO A 49 46.12 -17.28 -13.43
CA PRO A 49 47.55 -17.58 -13.45
C PRO A 49 47.99 -18.32 -14.72
N ALA A 50 47.18 -19.27 -15.19
CA ALA A 50 47.45 -20.07 -16.39
C ALA A 50 46.96 -19.45 -17.72
N SER A 51 46.46 -18.21 -17.74
CA SER A 51 45.89 -17.61 -18.96
C SER A 51 46.18 -16.11 -19.08
N GLN A 52 46.51 -15.67 -20.29
CA GLN A 52 46.70 -14.24 -20.59
C GLN A 52 45.37 -13.46 -20.69
N GLY A 53 44.22 -14.15 -20.71
CA GLY A 53 42.90 -13.52 -20.85
C GLY A 53 42.53 -12.62 -19.67
N ARG A 54 42.33 -11.33 -19.95
CA ARG A 54 41.92 -10.29 -18.99
C ARG A 54 40.43 -10.03 -19.08
N ALA A 55 39.75 -9.96 -17.94
CA ALA A 55 38.36 -9.52 -17.86
C ALA A 55 38.07 -8.94 -16.47
N LEU A 56 36.97 -8.20 -16.32
CA LEU A 56 36.53 -7.71 -15.00
C LEU A 56 36.42 -8.88 -14.01
N VAL A 57 36.86 -8.62 -12.78
CA VAL A 57 36.70 -9.54 -11.66
C VAL A 57 35.29 -9.36 -11.10
N VAL A 58 34.44 -10.37 -11.24
CA VAL A 58 33.09 -10.39 -10.66
C VAL A 58 33.19 -10.80 -9.20
N TYR A 59 33.37 -9.82 -8.31
CA TYR A 59 33.42 -10.02 -6.87
C TYR A 59 32.88 -8.78 -6.14
N ALA A 60 32.66 -8.89 -4.82
CA ALA A 60 32.23 -7.79 -3.96
C ALA A 60 31.02 -7.01 -4.55
N GLY A 61 31.14 -5.68 -4.64
CA GLY A 61 30.07 -4.81 -5.11
C GLY A 61 29.55 -5.14 -6.51
N LEU A 62 30.42 -5.53 -7.46
CA LEU A 62 29.98 -5.93 -8.80
C LEU A 62 29.15 -7.22 -8.77
N ALA A 63 29.55 -8.21 -7.98
CA ALA A 63 28.79 -9.45 -7.87
C ALA A 63 27.43 -9.22 -7.18
N ALA A 64 27.37 -8.33 -6.19
CA ALA A 64 26.10 -7.88 -5.61
C ALA A 64 25.24 -7.13 -6.64
N ALA A 65 25.85 -6.28 -7.47
CA ALA A 65 25.15 -5.54 -8.51
C ALA A 65 24.55 -6.45 -9.58
N VAL A 66 25.27 -7.47 -10.05
CA VAL A 66 24.78 -8.43 -11.05
C VAL A 66 23.52 -9.18 -10.57
N ARG A 67 23.44 -9.46 -9.26
CA ARG A 67 22.30 -10.13 -8.62
C ARG A 67 21.08 -9.22 -8.43
N ARG A 68 21.31 -7.95 -8.12
CA ARG A 68 20.25 -7.01 -7.71
C ARG A 68 19.79 -6.08 -8.82
N GLU A 69 20.74 -5.48 -9.53
CA GLU A 69 20.49 -4.36 -10.43
C GLU A 69 19.90 -4.80 -11.78
N SER A 70 19.39 -3.84 -12.54
CA SER A 70 18.97 -4.06 -13.92
C SER A 70 20.18 -4.31 -14.82
N SER A 71 20.00 -5.06 -15.91
CA SER A 71 21.11 -5.24 -16.88
C SER A 71 21.56 -3.91 -17.48
N ALA A 72 20.64 -2.96 -17.68
CA ALA A 72 20.97 -1.63 -18.19
C ALA A 72 21.88 -0.86 -17.23
N ALA A 73 21.61 -0.91 -15.92
CA ALA A 73 22.44 -0.28 -14.91
C ALA A 73 23.84 -0.90 -14.85
N VAL A 74 23.95 -2.23 -14.80
CA VAL A 74 25.26 -2.90 -14.77
C VAL A 74 26.10 -2.55 -16.01
N CYS A 75 25.49 -2.53 -17.19
CA CYS A 75 26.17 -2.13 -18.43
C CYS A 75 26.66 -0.68 -18.37
N PHE A 76 25.79 0.25 -17.93
CA PHE A 76 26.08 1.69 -17.93
C PHE A 76 27.20 2.07 -16.94
N TYR A 77 27.19 1.50 -15.73
CA TYR A 77 28.14 1.86 -14.68
C TYR A 77 29.47 1.12 -14.78
N TRP A 78 29.47 -0.16 -15.13
CA TRP A 78 30.70 -0.97 -15.24
C TRP A 78 31.25 -1.10 -16.66
N GLY A 79 30.58 -0.51 -17.67
CA GLY A 79 31.07 -0.46 -19.04
C GLY A 79 31.09 -1.83 -19.72
N VAL A 80 30.13 -2.70 -19.41
CA VAL A 80 30.03 -4.06 -19.97
C VAL A 80 28.82 -4.19 -20.89
N THR A 81 28.81 -5.21 -21.74
CA THR A 81 27.68 -5.50 -22.63
C THR A 81 26.59 -6.29 -21.91
N ALA A 82 25.35 -6.20 -22.41
CA ALA A 82 24.24 -6.99 -21.89
C ALA A 82 24.48 -8.51 -22.01
N GLN A 83 25.23 -8.93 -23.03
CA GLN A 83 25.63 -10.33 -23.20
C GLN A 83 26.57 -10.78 -22.09
N THR A 84 27.52 -9.94 -21.67
CA THR A 84 28.40 -10.21 -20.53
C THR A 84 27.61 -10.37 -19.24
N VAL A 85 26.65 -9.46 -18.97
CA VAL A 85 25.78 -9.55 -17.79
C VAL A 85 24.94 -10.82 -17.83
N SER A 86 24.40 -11.21 -18.99
CA SER A 86 23.65 -12.46 -19.17
C SER A 86 24.50 -13.69 -18.83
N LYS A 87 25.75 -13.74 -19.33
CA LYS A 87 26.70 -14.82 -19.00
C LYS A 87 27.02 -14.86 -17.50
N TRP A 88 27.25 -13.70 -16.87
CA TRP A 88 27.50 -13.62 -15.43
C TRP A 88 26.30 -14.09 -14.60
N ARG A 89 25.08 -13.64 -14.93
CA ARG A 89 23.87 -14.08 -14.25
C ARG A 89 23.68 -15.59 -14.34
N LYS A 90 23.88 -16.16 -15.53
CA LYS A 90 23.83 -17.62 -15.71
C LYS A 90 24.85 -18.35 -14.84
N ALA A 91 26.10 -17.86 -14.78
CA ALA A 91 27.15 -18.45 -13.96
C ALA A 91 26.87 -18.33 -12.45
N LEU A 92 26.23 -17.25 -12.01
CA LEU A 92 25.87 -16.99 -10.61
C LEU A 92 24.52 -17.60 -10.19
N GLY A 93 23.85 -18.35 -11.08
CA GLY A 93 22.51 -18.90 -10.80
C GLY A 93 21.40 -17.84 -10.65
N VAL A 94 21.62 -16.63 -11.16
CA VAL A 94 20.66 -15.53 -11.09
C VAL A 94 19.63 -15.69 -12.20
N GLY A 95 18.35 -15.76 -11.81
CA GLY A 95 17.22 -15.83 -12.75
C GLY A 95 17.13 -14.62 -13.69
N GLN A 96 16.29 -14.74 -14.72
CA GLN A 96 16.09 -13.66 -15.71
C GLN A 96 15.55 -12.36 -15.09
N MET A 97 14.80 -12.45 -13.99
CA MET A 97 14.20 -11.31 -13.32
C MET A 97 14.97 -10.97 -12.05
N THR A 98 15.77 -9.90 -12.08
CA THR A 98 16.32 -9.28 -10.88
C THR A 98 15.37 -8.19 -10.37
N GLN A 99 15.57 -7.74 -9.13
CA GLN A 99 14.80 -6.63 -8.56
C GLN A 99 14.86 -5.37 -9.44
N GLY A 100 16.05 -5.00 -9.93
CA GLY A 100 16.22 -3.87 -10.82
C GLY A 100 15.59 -4.08 -12.20
N THR A 101 15.62 -5.29 -12.75
CA THR A 101 14.89 -5.59 -14.00
C THR A 101 13.37 -5.55 -13.80
N ALA A 102 12.87 -6.04 -12.67
CA ALA A 102 11.45 -5.99 -12.33
C ALA A 102 10.97 -4.54 -12.16
N LEU A 103 11.72 -3.72 -11.43
CA LEU A 103 11.41 -2.30 -11.23
C LEU A 103 11.42 -1.54 -12.54
N LEU A 104 12.49 -1.67 -13.34
CA LEU A 104 12.58 -1.02 -14.66
C LEU A 104 11.40 -1.40 -15.56
N LYS A 105 11.01 -2.68 -15.58
CA LYS A 105 9.82 -3.12 -16.32
C LYS A 105 8.53 -2.55 -15.73
N SER A 106 8.39 -2.50 -14.41
CA SER A 106 7.20 -1.97 -13.76
C SER A 106 7.03 -0.47 -13.98
N GLU A 107 8.13 0.29 -13.99
CA GLU A 107 8.17 1.72 -14.28
C GLU A 107 7.82 1.96 -15.75
N ALA A 108 8.48 1.25 -16.67
CA ALA A 108 8.16 1.30 -18.10
C ALA A 108 6.69 0.91 -18.39
N LEU A 109 6.15 -0.10 -17.69
CA LEU A 109 4.74 -0.48 -17.80
C LEU A 109 3.80 0.55 -17.18
N ARG A 110 4.20 1.24 -16.10
CA ARG A 110 3.41 2.29 -15.46
C ARG A 110 3.32 3.54 -16.34
N GLU A 111 4.43 3.88 -16.99
CA GLU A 111 4.57 5.02 -17.88
C GLU A 111 4.10 4.72 -19.31
N SER A 112 3.91 3.44 -19.64
CA SER A 112 3.37 3.02 -20.92
C SER A 112 1.99 3.63 -21.17
N GLU A 113 1.90 4.44 -22.22
CA GLU A 113 0.64 4.99 -22.71
C GLU A 113 -0.39 3.90 -23.02
N ALA A 114 0.06 2.75 -23.51
CA ALA A 114 -0.82 1.61 -23.77
C ALA A 114 -1.46 1.06 -22.48
N MET A 115 -0.70 1.02 -21.39
CA MET A 115 -1.21 0.60 -20.07
C MET A 115 -2.08 1.69 -19.44
N ALA A 116 -1.73 2.97 -19.60
CA ALA A 116 -2.57 4.09 -19.20
C ALA A 116 -3.92 4.03 -19.93
N ALA A 117 -3.92 3.90 -21.25
CA ALA A 117 -5.12 3.73 -22.07
C ALA A 117 -5.92 2.47 -21.70
N ALA A 118 -5.24 1.36 -21.35
CA ALA A 118 -5.92 0.16 -20.86
C ALA A 118 -6.62 0.39 -19.51
N ARG A 119 -5.98 1.10 -18.58
CA ARG A 119 -6.59 1.49 -17.29
C ARG A 119 -7.78 2.42 -17.50
N GLU A 120 -7.65 3.42 -18.37
CA GLU A 120 -8.74 4.33 -18.72
C GLU A 120 -9.92 3.58 -19.33
N ARG A 121 -9.68 2.70 -20.31
CA ARG A 121 -10.74 1.82 -20.85
C ARG A 121 -11.37 0.94 -19.78
N GLY A 122 -10.57 0.42 -18.84
CA GLY A 122 -11.05 -0.35 -17.70
C GLY A 122 -11.95 0.47 -16.77
N TRP A 123 -11.57 1.71 -16.46
CA TRP A 123 -12.35 2.64 -15.65
C TRP A 123 -13.62 3.10 -16.36
N ALA A 124 -13.54 3.45 -17.64
CA ALA A 124 -14.68 3.78 -18.48
C ALA A 124 -15.69 2.62 -18.51
N LYS A 125 -15.22 1.39 -18.76
CA LYS A 125 -16.05 0.18 -18.70
C LYS A 125 -16.62 -0.07 -17.31
N ALA A 126 -15.87 0.21 -16.24
CA ALA A 126 -16.35 0.02 -14.89
C ALA A 126 -17.46 1.04 -14.52
N ARG A 127 -17.37 2.26 -15.05
CA ARG A 127 -18.32 3.36 -14.87
C ARG A 127 -19.45 3.38 -15.89
N ASP A 128 -19.46 2.46 -16.84
CA ASP A 128 -20.53 2.30 -17.83
C ASP A 128 -21.91 2.28 -17.12
N PRO A 129 -22.83 3.21 -17.45
CA PRO A 129 -24.10 3.36 -16.73
C PRO A 129 -24.96 2.10 -16.74
N GLU A 130 -25.02 1.39 -17.88
CA GLU A 130 -25.74 0.13 -18.04
C GLU A 130 -25.17 -0.95 -17.14
N ARG A 131 -23.85 -1.14 -17.14
CA ARG A 131 -23.16 -2.10 -16.25
C ARG A 131 -23.40 -1.77 -14.78
N VAL A 132 -23.26 -0.50 -14.38
CA VAL A 132 -23.48 -0.06 -13.01
C VAL A 132 -24.93 -0.32 -12.59
N ARG A 133 -25.90 -0.02 -13.47
CA ARG A 133 -27.33 -0.31 -13.22
C ARG A 133 -27.58 -1.80 -13.04
N LYS A 134 -27.08 -2.65 -13.94
CA LYS A 134 -27.23 -4.12 -13.86
C LYS A 134 -26.63 -4.70 -12.59
N ILE A 135 -25.43 -4.25 -12.19
CA ILE A 135 -24.80 -4.68 -10.93
C ILE A 135 -25.66 -4.25 -9.73
N ARG A 136 -26.17 -3.01 -9.75
CA ARG A 136 -27.04 -2.48 -8.68
C ARG A 136 -28.33 -3.28 -8.57
N GLU A 137 -29.03 -3.50 -9.68
CA GLU A 137 -30.26 -4.31 -9.74
C GLU A 137 -30.00 -5.73 -9.22
N ALA A 138 -28.94 -6.39 -9.69
CA ALA A 138 -28.60 -7.74 -9.25
C ALA A 138 -28.21 -7.83 -7.77
N LYS A 139 -27.78 -6.73 -7.14
CA LYS A 139 -27.40 -6.65 -5.73
C LYS A 139 -28.51 -6.08 -4.85
N LEU A 140 -29.57 -5.51 -5.42
CA LEU A 140 -30.66 -4.91 -4.66
C LEU A 140 -31.35 -5.99 -3.81
N GLY A 141 -31.56 -5.70 -2.52
CA GLY A 141 -32.21 -6.61 -1.56
C GLY A 141 -31.36 -7.79 -1.09
N LYS A 142 -30.20 -8.08 -1.69
CA LYS A 142 -29.33 -9.17 -1.23
C LYS A 142 -28.53 -8.72 0.00
N PRO A 143 -28.62 -9.43 1.14
CA PRO A 143 -27.82 -9.10 2.30
C PRO A 143 -26.34 -9.26 1.97
N ARG A 144 -25.53 -8.35 2.49
CA ARG A 144 -24.08 -8.44 2.36
C ARG A 144 -23.60 -9.63 3.21
N PRO A 145 -22.68 -10.48 2.72
CA PRO A 145 -22.18 -11.62 3.49
C PRO A 145 -21.52 -11.17 4.81
N ASP A 146 -21.71 -11.96 5.87
CA ASP A 146 -21.27 -11.61 7.23
C ASP A 146 -19.78 -11.31 7.32
N HIS A 147 -18.93 -12.13 6.69
CA HIS A 147 -17.48 -11.90 6.68
C HIS A 147 -17.08 -10.53 6.10
N VAL A 148 -17.87 -9.98 5.17
CA VAL A 148 -17.63 -8.64 4.62
C VAL A 148 -18.07 -7.56 5.61
N ILE A 149 -19.18 -7.78 6.32
CA ILE A 149 -19.64 -6.87 7.38
C ILE A 149 -18.61 -6.82 8.50
N ASP A 150 -18.08 -7.97 8.91
CA ASP A 150 -17.05 -8.08 9.94
C ASP A 150 -15.75 -7.41 9.50
N ALA A 151 -15.29 -7.64 8.27
CA ALA A 151 -14.12 -6.96 7.72
C ALA A 151 -14.29 -5.43 7.72
N MET A 152 -15.48 -4.93 7.34
CA MET A 152 -15.78 -3.50 7.40
C MET A 152 -15.83 -2.95 8.83
N ARG A 153 -16.33 -3.74 9.79
CA ARG A 153 -16.34 -3.37 11.20
C ARG A 153 -14.93 -3.29 11.75
N GLN A 154 -14.10 -4.29 11.50
CA GLN A 154 -12.69 -4.34 11.91
C GLN A 154 -11.91 -3.15 11.35
N ALA A 155 -12.07 -2.85 10.06
CA ALA A 155 -11.41 -1.70 9.42
C ALA A 155 -11.82 -0.33 10.00
N ARG A 156 -12.99 -0.25 10.66
CA ARG A 156 -13.49 0.99 11.29
C ARG A 156 -13.16 1.09 12.78
N LEU A 157 -12.73 0.01 13.43
CA LEU A 157 -12.31 0.07 14.83
C LEU A 157 -11.09 1.00 14.94
N GLY A 158 -11.20 2.02 15.78
CA GLY A 158 -10.15 3.03 15.95
C GLY A 158 -10.09 4.13 14.88
N ALA A 159 -10.89 4.04 13.82
CA ALA A 159 -10.94 5.09 12.80
C ALA A 159 -11.71 6.31 13.31
N THR A 160 -11.06 7.47 13.38
CA THR A 160 -11.72 8.75 13.66
C THR A 160 -12.15 9.41 12.35
N ALA A 161 -13.33 10.02 12.34
CA ALA A 161 -13.79 10.77 11.18
C ALA A 161 -12.85 11.94 10.90
N SER A 162 -12.44 12.12 9.64
CA SER A 162 -11.64 13.27 9.23
C SER A 162 -12.38 14.57 9.50
N ASP A 163 -11.64 15.66 9.68
CA ASP A 163 -12.24 16.97 9.94
C ASP A 163 -13.12 17.44 8.78
N GLU A 164 -12.77 17.09 7.54
CA GLU A 164 -13.62 17.32 6.37
C GLU A 164 -14.96 16.57 6.47
N THR A 165 -14.93 15.32 6.93
CA THR A 165 -16.16 14.53 7.15
C THR A 165 -17.01 15.14 8.26
N ARG A 166 -16.39 15.57 9.36
CA ARG A 166 -17.08 16.27 10.46
C ARG A 166 -17.71 17.57 9.98
N ARG A 167 -17.02 18.34 9.14
CA ARG A 167 -17.52 19.58 8.54
C ARG A 167 -18.74 19.31 7.66
N LYS A 168 -18.66 18.38 6.72
CA LYS A 168 -19.79 17.99 5.85
C LYS A 168 -21.00 17.52 6.66
N LEU A 169 -20.76 16.74 7.72
CA LEU A 169 -21.82 16.30 8.65
C LEU A 169 -22.44 17.47 9.42
N SER A 170 -21.64 18.45 9.84
CA SER A 170 -22.12 19.66 10.52
C SER A 170 -22.96 20.52 9.56
N GLU A 171 -22.46 20.78 8.35
CA GLU A 171 -23.17 21.53 7.30
C GLU A 171 -24.50 20.86 6.93
N ALA A 172 -24.52 19.53 6.77
CA ALA A 172 -25.74 18.78 6.48
C ALA A 172 -26.76 18.75 7.62
N LYS A 173 -26.33 19.01 8.87
CA LYS A 173 -27.19 19.10 10.06
C LYS A 173 -27.61 20.53 10.38
N LYS A 174 -26.88 21.53 9.88
CA LYS A 174 -27.14 22.95 10.14
C LYS A 174 -28.54 23.30 9.64
N GLY A 175 -29.37 23.86 10.52
CA GLY A 175 -30.73 24.28 10.19
C GLY A 175 -31.77 23.16 10.07
N LYS A 176 -31.39 21.87 10.20
CA LYS A 176 -32.39 20.81 10.28
C LYS A 176 -33.07 20.85 11.66
N PRO A 177 -34.42 20.93 11.72
CA PRO A 177 -35.10 20.87 13.00
C PRO A 177 -34.81 19.53 13.66
N ARG A 178 -34.57 19.56 14.97
CA ARG A 178 -34.60 18.32 15.75
C ARG A 178 -35.99 17.72 15.62
N ALA A 179 -36.08 16.39 15.57
CA ALA A 179 -37.36 15.72 15.60
C ALA A 179 -38.19 16.25 16.79
N PRO A 180 -39.49 16.51 16.60
CA PRO A 180 -40.34 17.00 17.68
C PRO A 180 -40.29 16.04 18.85
N ARG A 181 -40.32 16.58 20.08
CA ARG A 181 -40.42 15.75 21.26
C ARG A 181 -41.78 15.05 21.22
N LYS A 182 -41.80 13.73 21.41
CA LYS A 182 -43.04 12.96 21.52
C LYS A 182 -43.85 13.51 22.71
N GLU A 183 -45.06 13.98 22.43
CA GLU A 183 -45.99 14.48 23.44
C GLU A 183 -46.33 13.38 24.46
N TRP A 184 -46.66 13.76 25.69
CA TRP A 184 -47.05 12.82 26.74
C TRP A 184 -48.53 12.48 26.57
N ALA A 185 -48.82 11.21 26.33
CA ALA A 185 -50.19 10.71 26.34
C ALA A 185 -50.72 10.62 27.77
N GLU A 186 -52.03 10.72 27.93
CA GLU A 186 -52.69 10.72 29.25
C GLU A 186 -52.38 9.47 30.07
N TRP A 187 -52.35 8.30 29.42
CA TRP A 187 -51.98 7.04 30.06
C TRP A 187 -50.52 7.04 30.57
N GLU A 188 -49.63 7.78 29.91
CA GLU A 188 -48.22 7.88 30.31
C GLU A 188 -48.06 8.82 31.51
N LEU A 189 -48.90 9.85 31.58
CA LEU A 189 -48.98 10.74 32.74
C LEU A 189 -49.58 10.04 33.96
N ALA A 190 -50.55 9.14 33.76
CA ALA A 190 -51.12 8.34 34.85
C ALA A 190 -50.03 7.51 35.56
N LEU A 191 -49.13 6.88 34.80
CA LEU A 191 -48.05 6.04 35.33
C LEU A 191 -47.03 6.81 36.20
N LEU A 192 -46.85 8.12 35.98
CA LEU A 192 -45.91 8.95 36.75
C LEU A 192 -46.30 9.14 38.22
N GLY A 193 -47.47 8.65 38.66
CA GLY A 193 -47.89 8.68 40.08
C GLY A 193 -47.92 7.30 40.73
N GLU A 194 -47.86 6.23 39.93
CA GLU A 194 -48.09 4.86 40.39
C GLU A 194 -46.82 4.02 40.38
N LEU A 195 -45.92 4.28 39.43
CA LEU A 195 -44.73 3.47 39.22
C LEU A 195 -43.44 4.28 39.38
N PRO A 196 -42.33 3.65 39.77
CA PRO A 196 -41.01 4.27 39.72
C PRO A 196 -40.60 4.68 38.30
N ASP A 197 -39.76 5.72 38.18
CA ASP A 197 -39.36 6.28 36.89
C ASP A 197 -38.68 5.27 35.95
N ALA A 198 -37.96 4.30 36.50
CA ALA A 198 -37.34 3.23 35.74
C ALA A 198 -38.37 2.33 35.03
N GLU A 199 -39.46 1.99 35.70
CA GLU A 199 -40.50 1.13 35.13
C GLU A 199 -41.36 1.91 34.13
N VAL A 200 -41.64 3.19 34.40
CA VAL A 200 -42.31 4.08 33.43
C VAL A 200 -41.47 4.25 32.17
N ALA A 201 -40.14 4.41 32.29
CA ALA A 201 -39.24 4.50 31.15
C ALA A 201 -39.28 3.22 30.30
N LYS A 202 -39.23 2.05 30.94
CA LYS A 202 -39.29 0.75 30.26
C LYS A 202 -40.61 0.54 29.51
N ARG A 203 -41.75 0.90 30.12
CA ARG A 203 -43.09 0.73 29.53
C ARG A 203 -43.40 1.73 28.42
N THR A 204 -42.95 2.97 28.55
CA THR A 204 -43.25 4.04 27.57
C THR A 204 -42.22 4.16 26.46
N GLY A 205 -41.06 3.51 26.60
CA GLY A 205 -39.92 3.65 25.70
C GLY A 205 -39.26 5.02 25.75
N ARG A 206 -39.59 5.87 26.73
CA ARG A 206 -38.91 7.16 26.97
C ARG A 206 -37.64 6.96 27.79
N SER A 207 -36.72 7.90 27.66
CA SER A 207 -35.53 7.93 28.52
C SER A 207 -35.91 8.26 29.96
N TYR A 208 -35.21 7.66 30.92
CA TYR A 208 -35.34 7.96 32.35
C TYR A 208 -35.33 9.47 32.63
N ALA A 209 -34.39 10.21 32.02
CA ALA A 209 -34.29 11.66 32.17
C ALA A 209 -35.54 12.41 31.66
N SER A 210 -36.19 11.92 30.61
CA SER A 210 -37.45 12.50 30.12
C SER A 210 -38.58 12.25 31.12
N VAL A 211 -38.63 11.05 31.71
CA VAL A 211 -39.63 10.66 32.71
C VAL A 211 -39.47 11.50 33.99
N ALA A 212 -38.26 11.56 34.56
CA ALA A 212 -37.97 12.36 35.75
C ALA A 212 -38.20 13.87 35.53
N SER A 213 -37.93 14.37 34.31
CA SER A 213 -38.24 15.76 33.94
C SER A 213 -39.75 16.01 33.90
N MET A 214 -40.53 15.08 33.34
CA MET A 214 -41.98 15.23 33.31
C MET A 214 -42.63 15.05 34.68
N ARG A 215 -42.14 14.10 35.50
CA ARG A 215 -42.59 13.91 36.88
C ARG A 215 -42.46 15.19 37.70
N ARG A 216 -41.28 15.84 37.62
CA ARG A 216 -41.04 17.15 38.26
C ARG A 216 -41.95 18.25 37.73
N LYS A 217 -42.23 18.28 36.43
CA LYS A 217 -43.14 19.28 35.82
C LYS A 217 -44.59 19.12 36.29
N VAL A 218 -45.03 17.89 36.50
CA VAL A 218 -46.41 17.56 36.91
C VAL A 218 -46.54 17.51 38.44
N GLY A 219 -45.43 17.71 39.18
CA GLY A 219 -45.44 17.83 40.64
C GLY A 219 -45.75 16.52 41.38
N ARG A 220 -45.48 15.36 40.78
CA ARG A 220 -45.67 14.06 41.44
C ARG A 220 -44.39 13.67 42.17
N GLU A 221 -44.46 13.40 43.47
CA GLU A 221 -43.27 13.07 44.29
C GLU A 221 -42.62 11.73 43.87
N PRO A 222 -41.31 11.56 44.12
CA PRO A 222 -40.61 10.33 43.81
C PRO A 222 -41.06 9.21 44.75
N SER A 223 -41.71 8.20 44.19
CA SER A 223 -41.82 6.88 44.81
C SER A 223 -40.48 6.14 44.59
N ASP A 224 -39.43 6.55 45.31
CA ASP A 224 -38.21 5.77 45.41
C ASP A 224 -38.41 4.66 46.45
N ARG A 225 -38.87 3.51 45.97
CA ARG A 225 -38.68 2.19 46.57
C ARG A 225 -38.37 1.18 45.47
#